data_AF-A0A7S2ARB9-F1
#
_entry.id   AF-A0A7S2ARB9-F1
#
_cell.length_a   1.000
_cell.length_b   1.000
_cell.length_c   1.000
_cell.angle_alpha   90.00
_cell.angle_beta   90.00
_cell.angle_gamma   90.00
#
_symmetry.space_group_name_H-M   'P 1'
#
loop_
_entity.id
_entity.type
_entity.pdbx_description
1 polymer ?
#
loop_
_entity_poly.entity_id
_entity_poly.type
_entity_poly.pdbx_seq_one_letter_code
_entity_poly.pdbx_strand_id
1 'polypeptide(L)'
;RIVETPKKQDSDEELEIYELKGKFYQVLGHTWDHEVGKFKVVYRPLYTCPRKPGRFEAHQLASSHFSRFESKFRRIHGVTMTEQRGVLTTKLPPEARRFLLPGPFVASDPDWTHPMRTHPLGLDPVVCRLERSHESPRIEHVLGEVGAFVDRVHAALCMAGLDAVEQGYEMDHVCFRCSTTEQYLAILKALTPNLGKLLVESMIGGRPIATVRLHKPFLRGGYSVSCVEVPCPKPGRPYAPGLEHAELVIGTAADGCVGSETLQRFMANCRTQQLPLADRFDERSIGKLVNADVSVSFDDDTGMTSEEAGKKGQSGFSVKFHQQPLYEVIEYEIAQQLVVPVPPGYFDKFLG
;
A
#
# COMPACT_ATOMS: atom_id res chain seq x y z
N ARG A 1 20.72 -18.17 -21.50
CA ARG A 1 19.59 -19.03 -21.08
C ARG A 1 18.33 -18.25 -21.41
N ILE A 2 17.55 -18.76 -22.36
CA ILE A 2 16.33 -18.11 -22.84
C ILE A 2 15.36 -18.00 -21.67
N VAL A 3 14.95 -16.77 -21.34
CA VAL A 3 13.82 -16.52 -20.42
C VAL A 3 12.59 -16.59 -21.30
N GLU A 4 11.90 -17.73 -21.29
CA GLU A 4 10.59 -17.85 -21.92
C GLU A 4 9.61 -16.96 -21.16
N THR A 5 8.95 -16.07 -21.89
CA THR A 5 7.78 -15.31 -21.44
C THR A 5 6.68 -16.31 -21.04
N PRO A 6 5.83 -16.03 -20.02
CA PRO A 6 4.76 -16.97 -19.66
C PRO A 6 3.82 -17.09 -20.85
N LYS A 7 3.80 -18.25 -21.51
CA LYS A 7 2.79 -18.57 -22.51
C LYS A 7 1.44 -18.49 -21.81
N LYS A 8 0.52 -17.70 -22.39
CA LYS A 8 -0.91 -17.80 -22.10
C LYS A 8 -1.29 -19.25 -22.42
N GLN A 9 -1.61 -20.02 -21.39
CA GLN A 9 -1.80 -21.47 -21.47
C GLN A 9 -3.14 -21.73 -22.16
N ASP A 10 -3.11 -22.42 -23.31
CA ASP A 10 -4.31 -22.86 -24.01
C ASP A 10 -5.13 -23.79 -23.10
N SER A 11 -6.44 -23.60 -23.11
CA SER A 11 -7.43 -24.08 -22.14
C SER A 11 -7.83 -25.55 -22.25
N ASP A 12 -6.95 -26.44 -22.74
CA ASP A 12 -7.25 -27.88 -22.93
C ASP A 12 -6.55 -28.81 -21.90
N GLU A 13 -6.08 -28.26 -20.77
CA GLU A 13 -5.38 -29.08 -19.77
C GLU A 13 -6.31 -30.00 -18.97
N GLU A 14 -5.88 -31.26 -18.81
CA GLU A 14 -6.58 -32.25 -17.98
C GLU A 14 -6.54 -31.81 -16.51
N LEU A 15 -7.71 -31.64 -15.90
CA LEU A 15 -7.84 -31.32 -14.49
C LEU A 15 -7.42 -32.50 -13.61
N GLU A 16 -6.67 -32.20 -12.57
CA GLU A 16 -6.25 -33.18 -11.58
C GLU A 16 -7.38 -33.48 -10.58
N ILE A 17 -8.23 -34.46 -10.91
CA ILE A 17 -9.36 -34.88 -10.06
C ILE A 17 -9.08 -36.21 -9.37
N TYR A 18 -9.50 -36.30 -8.12
CA TYR A 18 -9.33 -37.47 -7.27
C TYR A 18 -10.60 -37.82 -6.52
N GLU A 19 -10.75 -39.10 -6.18
CA GLU A 19 -11.88 -39.63 -5.43
C GLU A 19 -11.41 -40.33 -4.16
N LEU A 20 -12.14 -40.11 -3.07
CA LEU A 20 -11.98 -40.78 -1.79
C LEU A 20 -13.36 -41.03 -1.15
N LYS A 21 -13.71 -42.30 -0.94
CA LYS A 21 -14.95 -42.73 -0.25
C LYS A 21 -16.23 -42.13 -0.85
N GLY A 22 -16.33 -42.13 -2.18
CA GLY A 22 -17.46 -41.59 -2.93
C GLY A 22 -17.52 -40.06 -2.98
N LYS A 23 -16.45 -39.38 -2.57
CA LYS A 23 -16.33 -37.92 -2.60
C LYS A 23 -15.20 -37.52 -3.54
N PHE A 24 -15.41 -36.42 -4.27
CA PHE A 24 -14.48 -35.96 -5.29
C PHE A 24 -13.75 -34.70 -4.84
N TYR A 25 -12.52 -34.57 -5.31
CA TYR A 25 -11.59 -33.52 -4.94
C TYR A 25 -10.80 -33.07 -6.16
N GLN A 26 -10.57 -31.77 -6.28
CA GLN A 26 -9.71 -31.20 -7.32
C GLN A 26 -8.38 -30.76 -6.68
N VAL A 27 -7.27 -31.25 -7.21
CA VAL A 27 -5.94 -30.74 -6.86
C VAL A 27 -5.74 -29.39 -7.55
N LEU A 28 -5.29 -28.41 -6.78
CA LEU A 28 -5.06 -27.04 -7.24
C LEU A 28 -3.56 -26.73 -7.36
N GLY A 29 -2.71 -27.59 -6.79
CA GLY A 29 -1.26 -27.47 -6.86
C GLY A 29 -0.59 -27.99 -5.60
N HIS A 30 0.60 -27.45 -5.33
CA HIS A 30 1.46 -27.88 -4.24
C HIS A 30 1.87 -26.68 -3.39
N THR A 31 2.07 -26.88 -2.09
CA THR A 31 2.53 -25.84 -1.16
C THR A 31 3.66 -26.33 -0.28
N TRP A 32 4.58 -25.44 0.10
CA TRP A 32 5.65 -25.75 1.05
C TRP A 32 5.14 -25.60 2.49
N ASP A 33 5.30 -26.64 3.30
CA ASP A 33 5.02 -26.59 4.73
C ASP A 33 6.29 -26.25 5.51
N HIS A 34 6.33 -25.04 6.10
CA HIS A 34 7.49 -24.55 6.86
C HIS A 34 7.72 -25.29 8.18
N GLU A 35 6.69 -25.88 8.79
CA GLU A 35 6.82 -26.60 10.06
C GLU A 35 7.39 -28.01 9.83
N VAL A 36 6.97 -28.67 8.75
CA VAL A 36 7.38 -30.05 8.45
C VAL A 36 8.55 -30.10 7.46
N GLY A 37 8.88 -28.98 6.80
CA GLY A 37 9.96 -28.90 5.82
C GLY A 37 9.73 -29.77 4.58
N LYS A 38 8.47 -29.90 4.15
CA LYS A 38 8.06 -30.77 3.02
C LYS A 38 6.96 -30.13 2.21
N PHE A 39 6.92 -30.41 0.91
CA PHE A 39 5.77 -30.05 0.09
C PHE A 39 4.52 -30.88 0.46
N LYS A 40 3.36 -30.27 0.32
CA LYS A 40 2.03 -30.88 0.46
C LYS A 40 1.20 -30.64 -0.79
N VAL A 41 0.33 -31.58 -1.10
CA VAL A 41 -0.72 -31.44 -2.12
C VAL A 41 -1.81 -30.53 -1.56
N VAL A 42 -2.22 -29.53 -2.33
CA VAL A 42 -3.34 -28.65 -2.03
C VAL A 42 -4.52 -29.07 -2.89
N TYR A 43 -5.64 -29.37 -2.25
CA TYR A 43 -6.83 -29.87 -2.93
C TYR A 43 -8.10 -29.31 -2.30
N ARG A 44 -9.18 -29.23 -3.07
CA ARG A 44 -10.50 -28.81 -2.60
C ARG A 44 -11.53 -29.93 -2.72
N PRO A 45 -12.51 -30.03 -1.80
CA PRO A 45 -13.67 -30.88 -2.00
C PRO A 45 -14.58 -30.32 -3.11
N LEU A 46 -15.13 -31.21 -3.93
CA LEU A 46 -16.18 -30.92 -4.92
C LEU A 46 -17.56 -31.24 -4.36
N TYR A 47 -17.81 -30.85 -3.11
CA TYR A 47 -19.08 -31.04 -2.42
C TYR A 47 -19.17 -30.11 -1.20
N THR A 48 -20.38 -29.84 -0.74
CA THR A 48 -20.61 -29.03 0.46
C THR A 48 -20.14 -29.77 1.71
N CYS A 49 -19.15 -29.21 2.41
CA CYS A 49 -18.72 -29.70 3.72
C CYS A 49 -19.47 -28.95 4.83
N PRO A 50 -20.33 -29.61 5.63
CA PRO A 50 -21.02 -28.97 6.74
C PRO A 50 -20.04 -28.63 7.87
N ARG A 51 -20.25 -27.48 8.52
CA ARG A 51 -19.45 -27.01 9.66
C ARG A 51 -19.61 -27.89 10.89
N LYS A 52 -18.50 -28.31 11.49
CA LYS A 52 -18.50 -28.92 12.82
C LYS A 52 -18.38 -27.84 13.91
N PRO A 53 -19.19 -27.90 14.98
CA PRO A 53 -19.05 -26.99 16.11
C PRO A 53 -17.64 -27.05 16.72
N GLY A 54 -17.07 -25.88 17.06
CA GLY A 54 -15.80 -25.77 17.77
C GLY A 54 -14.53 -26.08 16.96
N ARG A 55 -14.61 -26.23 15.63
CA ARG A 55 -13.42 -26.40 14.77
C ARG A 55 -13.23 -25.21 13.82
N PHE A 56 -11.98 -24.77 13.67
CA PHE A 56 -11.56 -23.93 12.55
C PHE A 56 -11.48 -24.83 11.32
N GLU A 57 -12.52 -24.85 10.49
CA GLU A 57 -12.51 -25.69 9.29
C GLU A 57 -12.35 -24.80 8.05
N ALA A 58 -11.23 -24.97 7.34
CA ALA A 58 -11.08 -24.55 5.96
C ALA A 58 -11.91 -25.50 5.08
N HIS A 59 -13.23 -25.27 5.03
CA HIS A 59 -14.16 -26.15 4.28
C HIS A 59 -14.01 -26.08 2.76
N GLN A 60 -13.16 -25.19 2.27
CA GLN A 60 -12.96 -24.95 0.85
C GLN A 60 -11.60 -25.46 0.35
N LEU A 61 -10.64 -25.74 1.25
CA LEU A 61 -9.28 -26.12 0.89
C LEU A 61 -8.67 -27.03 1.96
N ALA A 62 -7.98 -28.08 1.54
CA ALA A 62 -7.23 -28.97 2.41
C ALA A 62 -5.83 -29.19 1.85
N SER A 63 -4.90 -29.55 2.73
CA SER A 63 -3.57 -30.01 2.34
C SER A 63 -3.26 -31.38 2.93
N SER A 64 -2.51 -32.18 2.20
CA SER A 64 -2.03 -33.49 2.66
C SER A 64 -0.62 -33.74 2.16
N HIS A 65 0.18 -34.46 2.94
CA HIS A 65 1.41 -35.03 2.42
C HIS A 65 1.13 -35.96 1.24
N PHE A 66 2.02 -35.94 0.24
CA PHE A 66 1.91 -36.74 -0.98
C PHE A 66 1.66 -38.22 -0.71
N SER A 67 2.49 -38.85 0.12
CA SER A 67 2.36 -40.28 0.43
C SER A 67 0.99 -40.66 1.02
N ARG A 68 0.42 -39.80 1.87
CA ARG A 68 -0.92 -39.98 2.43
C ARG A 68 -2.01 -39.70 1.40
N PHE A 69 -1.78 -38.76 0.49
CA PHE A 69 -2.72 -38.39 -0.56
C PHE A 69 -2.80 -39.51 -1.60
N GLU A 70 -1.67 -39.91 -2.18
CA GLU A 70 -1.57 -40.97 -3.19
C GLU A 70 -2.07 -42.33 -2.67
N SER A 71 -1.83 -42.66 -1.40
CA SER A 71 -2.29 -43.94 -0.82
C SER A 71 -3.80 -44.00 -0.56
N LYS A 72 -4.49 -42.86 -0.45
CA LYS A 72 -5.91 -42.81 -0.07
C LYS A 72 -6.81 -42.39 -1.22
N PHE A 73 -6.31 -41.52 -2.09
CA PHE A 73 -7.09 -40.89 -3.14
C PHE A 73 -6.82 -41.61 -4.47
N ARG A 74 -7.90 -41.91 -5.20
CA ARG A 74 -7.82 -42.51 -6.53
C ARG A 74 -7.98 -41.43 -7.59
N ARG A 75 -7.01 -41.32 -8.51
CA ARG A 75 -7.09 -40.36 -9.63
C ARG A 75 -8.24 -40.72 -10.58
N ILE A 76 -8.96 -39.70 -11.01
CA ILE A 76 -10.01 -39.77 -12.04
C ILE A 76 -9.44 -39.12 -13.31
N HIS A 77 -9.28 -39.92 -14.35
CA HIS A 77 -8.73 -39.48 -15.63
C HIS A 77 -9.82 -39.01 -16.61
N GLY A 78 -9.39 -38.23 -17.60
CA GLY A 78 -10.20 -37.74 -18.72
C GLY A 78 -11.11 -36.58 -18.35
N VAL A 79 -10.75 -35.77 -17.34
CA VAL A 79 -11.52 -34.57 -16.96
C VAL A 79 -10.87 -33.35 -17.59
N THR A 80 -11.48 -32.78 -18.63
CA THR A 80 -11.04 -31.54 -19.27
C THR A 80 -12.14 -30.48 -19.20
N MET A 81 -11.76 -29.20 -19.28
CA MET A 81 -12.68 -28.07 -19.46
C MET A 81 -12.39 -27.40 -20.78
N THR A 82 -13.41 -27.04 -21.56
CA THR A 82 -13.25 -26.26 -22.80
C THR A 82 -13.93 -24.88 -22.67
N GLU A 83 -13.32 -23.85 -23.27
CA GLU A 83 -13.73 -22.44 -23.17
C GLU A 83 -15.15 -22.16 -23.71
N GLN A 84 -15.64 -22.99 -24.64
CA GLN A 84 -16.97 -22.79 -25.22
C GLN A 84 -18.00 -23.70 -24.55
N ARG A 85 -18.67 -23.15 -23.53
CA ARG A 85 -19.95 -23.65 -22.96
C ARG A 85 -19.89 -24.90 -22.07
N GLY A 86 -18.84 -25.11 -21.28
CA GLY A 86 -18.95 -25.94 -20.06
C GLY A 86 -19.36 -27.41 -20.28
N VAL A 87 -19.08 -27.98 -21.46
CA VAL A 87 -19.34 -29.38 -21.74
C VAL A 87 -18.22 -30.21 -21.15
N LEU A 88 -18.45 -30.66 -19.91
CA LEU A 88 -17.59 -31.57 -19.15
C LEU A 88 -17.74 -32.99 -19.70
N THR A 89 -16.75 -33.48 -20.47
CA THR A 89 -16.60 -34.93 -20.73
C THR A 89 -16.08 -35.59 -19.47
N THR A 90 -16.92 -35.83 -18.47
CA THR A 90 -16.43 -36.36 -17.19
C THR A 90 -17.28 -37.49 -16.64
N LYS A 91 -16.61 -38.43 -15.97
CA LYS A 91 -17.24 -39.42 -15.09
C LYS A 91 -17.72 -38.82 -13.75
N LEU A 92 -17.70 -37.50 -13.59
CA LEU A 92 -18.09 -36.85 -12.34
C LEU A 92 -19.60 -36.69 -12.25
N PRO A 93 -20.19 -36.91 -11.07
CA PRO A 93 -21.61 -36.63 -10.83
C PRO A 93 -21.94 -35.14 -11.04
N PRO A 94 -23.18 -34.80 -11.49
CA PRO A 94 -23.60 -33.42 -11.70
C PRO A 94 -23.38 -32.50 -10.50
N GLU A 95 -23.57 -33.01 -9.27
CA GLU A 95 -23.36 -32.25 -8.05
C GLU A 95 -21.90 -31.85 -7.83
N ALA A 96 -20.94 -32.67 -8.26
CA ALA A 96 -19.51 -32.39 -8.12
C ALA A 96 -19.03 -31.39 -9.18
N ARG A 97 -19.59 -31.46 -10.39
CA ARG A 97 -19.24 -30.57 -11.51
C ARG A 97 -19.43 -29.09 -11.19
N ARG A 98 -20.41 -28.77 -10.36
CA ARG A 98 -20.71 -27.39 -9.92
C ARG A 98 -19.59 -26.72 -9.14
N PHE A 99 -18.64 -27.49 -8.62
CA PHE A 99 -17.54 -26.99 -7.79
C PHE A 99 -16.19 -26.95 -8.52
N LEU A 100 -16.14 -27.36 -9.78
CA LEU A 100 -14.91 -27.38 -10.57
C LEU A 100 -14.45 -25.97 -10.89
N LEU A 101 -13.15 -25.74 -10.74
CA LEU A 101 -12.50 -24.51 -11.15
C LEU A 101 -11.68 -24.73 -12.43
N PRO A 102 -11.61 -23.73 -13.33
CA PRO A 102 -10.74 -23.77 -14.50
C PRO A 102 -9.29 -23.56 -14.06
N GLY A 103 -8.51 -24.65 -14.00
CA GLY A 103 -7.05 -24.60 -13.85
C GLY A 103 -6.51 -23.80 -12.66
N PRO A 104 -5.18 -23.60 -12.55
CA PRO A 104 -4.61 -22.93 -11.39
C PRO A 104 -4.88 -21.41 -11.44
N PHE A 105 -5.64 -20.95 -10.45
CA PHE A 105 -5.85 -19.55 -10.04
C PHE A 105 -6.35 -18.57 -11.10
N VAL A 106 -7.61 -18.73 -11.55
CA VAL A 106 -8.34 -17.60 -12.15
C VAL A 106 -9.21 -16.94 -11.07
N ALA A 107 -8.86 -15.69 -10.75
CA ALA A 107 -9.40 -14.83 -9.70
C ALA A 107 -10.87 -14.38 -9.88
N SER A 108 -11.71 -15.18 -10.52
CA SER A 108 -13.04 -14.75 -10.98
C SER A 108 -14.23 -15.29 -10.19
N ASP A 109 -14.02 -16.02 -9.09
CA ASP A 109 -15.12 -16.51 -8.24
C ASP A 109 -15.20 -15.73 -6.91
N PRO A 110 -16.12 -14.75 -6.77
CA PRO A 110 -16.29 -13.97 -5.55
C PRO A 110 -16.82 -14.78 -4.35
N ASP A 111 -17.40 -15.98 -4.57
CA ASP A 111 -17.78 -16.88 -3.46
C ASP A 111 -16.55 -17.52 -2.80
N TRP A 112 -15.37 -17.42 -3.43
CA TRP A 112 -14.09 -17.91 -2.92
C TRP A 112 -13.46 -16.97 -1.90
N THR A 113 -13.72 -15.66 -1.99
CA THR A 113 -13.06 -14.65 -1.14
C THR A 113 -13.86 -14.29 0.11
N HIS A 114 -15.15 -14.62 0.20
CA HIS A 114 -15.99 -14.21 1.35
C HIS A 114 -17.16 -15.15 1.71
N PRO A 115 -16.93 -16.34 2.30
CA PRO A 115 -18.00 -17.01 3.02
C PRO A 115 -18.22 -16.33 4.39
N MET A 116 -19.35 -15.64 4.57
CA MET A 116 -19.86 -15.08 5.84
C MET A 116 -19.93 -16.08 7.03
N ARG A 117 -19.57 -17.35 6.83
CA ARG A 117 -19.82 -18.47 7.77
C ARG A 117 -18.62 -18.90 8.63
N THR A 118 -17.45 -18.26 8.49
CA THR A 118 -16.26 -18.57 9.31
C THR A 118 -16.03 -17.61 10.49
N HIS A 119 -16.93 -16.66 10.75
CA HIS A 119 -16.87 -15.83 11.96
C HIS A 119 -17.19 -16.64 13.23
N PRO A 120 -16.46 -16.43 14.35
CA PRO A 120 -16.96 -16.74 15.68
C PRO A 120 -18.14 -15.79 16.00
N LEU A 121 -19.24 -16.31 16.53
CA LEU A 121 -20.31 -15.47 17.07
C LEU A 121 -19.85 -14.91 18.43
N GLY A 122 -19.84 -13.59 18.58
CA GLY A 122 -19.64 -12.93 19.88
C GLY A 122 -18.60 -11.79 19.95
N LEU A 123 -18.12 -11.24 18.83
CA LEU A 123 -17.29 -10.04 18.85
C LEU A 123 -17.96 -8.92 18.04
N ASP A 124 -17.98 -7.74 18.65
CA ASP A 124 -18.59 -6.51 18.15
C ASP A 124 -18.17 -6.20 16.69
N PRO A 125 -19.12 -5.82 15.81
CA PRO A 125 -18.87 -5.67 14.37
C PRO A 125 -18.00 -4.45 14.00
N VAL A 126 -17.59 -3.63 14.97
CA VAL A 126 -16.83 -2.38 14.71
C VAL A 126 -15.31 -2.61 14.64
N VAL A 127 -14.79 -3.70 15.21
CA VAL A 127 -13.33 -3.96 15.28
C VAL A 127 -12.84 -4.93 14.20
N CYS A 128 -13.75 -5.58 13.46
CA CYS A 128 -13.43 -6.71 12.58
C CYS A 128 -13.42 -6.36 11.07
N ARG A 129 -12.93 -5.17 10.69
CA ARG A 129 -12.66 -4.81 9.28
C ARG A 129 -11.20 -4.97 8.85
N LEU A 130 -10.32 -5.21 9.80
CA LEU A 130 -8.91 -5.50 9.53
C LEU A 130 -8.68 -6.96 9.89
N GLU A 131 -8.49 -7.77 8.85
CA GLU A 131 -7.86 -9.09 8.82
C GLU A 131 -8.71 -10.10 8.04
N ARG A 132 -8.12 -10.49 6.89
CA ARG A 132 -8.45 -11.61 6.00
C ARG A 132 -9.17 -11.25 4.70
N SER A 133 -8.43 -10.55 3.84
CA SER A 133 -8.34 -10.89 2.43
C SER A 133 -6.84 -11.00 2.08
N HIS A 134 -6.46 -11.94 1.24
CA HIS A 134 -5.09 -12.06 0.69
C HIS A 134 -4.76 -10.93 -0.31
N GLU A 135 -5.36 -9.76 -0.15
CA GLU A 135 -4.81 -8.55 -0.76
C GLU A 135 -3.70 -8.06 0.15
N SER A 136 -2.52 -7.81 -0.42
CA SER A 136 -1.53 -7.00 0.28
C SER A 136 -2.24 -5.74 0.79
N PRO A 137 -2.08 -5.34 2.06
CA PRO A 137 -2.66 -4.10 2.53
C PRO A 137 -2.30 -3.01 1.53
N ARG A 138 -3.32 -2.27 1.11
CA ARG A 138 -3.17 -1.16 0.17
C ARG A 138 -2.97 0.11 1.01
N ILE A 139 -2.11 1.00 0.54
CA ILE A 139 -1.81 2.24 1.26
C ILE A 139 -3.06 3.12 1.40
N GLU A 140 -3.97 3.02 0.44
CA GLU A 140 -5.28 3.66 0.40
C GLU A 140 -6.18 3.25 1.58
N HIS A 141 -6.02 2.04 2.12
CA HIS A 141 -6.76 1.62 3.31
C HIS A 141 -6.31 2.34 4.58
N VAL A 142 -5.11 2.93 4.56
CA VAL A 142 -4.52 3.64 5.70
C VAL A 142 -4.62 5.15 5.51
N LEU A 143 -4.32 5.64 4.32
CA LEU A 143 -4.25 7.07 4.01
C LEU A 143 -5.52 7.61 3.33
N GLY A 144 -6.48 6.74 2.98
CA GLY A 144 -7.67 7.12 2.24
C GLY A 144 -7.37 7.41 0.77
N GLU A 145 -7.88 8.53 0.27
CA GLU A 145 -7.84 8.93 -1.15
C GLU A 145 -6.48 9.47 -1.61
N VAL A 146 -5.38 8.75 -1.33
CA VAL A 146 -4.01 9.19 -1.69
C VAL A 146 -3.81 9.31 -3.20
N GLY A 147 -4.44 8.46 -4.00
CA GLY A 147 -4.41 8.59 -5.45
C GLY A 147 -5.04 9.91 -5.92
N ALA A 148 -6.21 10.25 -5.40
CA ALA A 148 -6.88 11.51 -5.74
C ALA A 148 -6.10 12.73 -5.23
N PHE A 149 -5.41 12.62 -4.10
CA PHE A 149 -4.53 13.68 -3.59
C PHE A 149 -3.34 13.93 -4.53
N VAL A 150 -2.64 12.86 -4.97
CA VAL A 150 -1.54 12.98 -5.94
C VAL A 150 -2.02 13.58 -7.26
N ASP A 151 -3.19 13.18 -7.75
CA ASP A 151 -3.77 13.76 -8.97
C ASP A 151 -4.07 15.25 -8.82
N ARG A 152 -4.60 15.68 -7.65
CA ARG A 152 -4.83 17.09 -7.36
C ARG A 152 -3.55 17.90 -7.29
N VAL A 153 -2.50 17.35 -6.65
CA VAL A 153 -1.16 17.97 -6.62
C VAL A 153 -0.63 18.17 -8.04
N HIS A 154 -0.70 17.14 -8.88
CA HIS A 154 -0.26 17.23 -10.27
C HIS A 154 -1.03 18.30 -11.04
N ALA A 155 -2.36 18.28 -10.98
CA ALA A 155 -3.20 19.24 -11.68
C ALA A 155 -2.90 20.69 -11.25
N ALA A 156 -2.73 20.92 -9.95
CA ALA A 156 -2.41 22.25 -9.42
C ALA A 156 -1.03 22.75 -9.86
N LEU A 157 -0.01 21.88 -9.90
CA LEU A 157 1.31 22.23 -10.43
C LEU A 157 1.25 22.58 -11.92
N CYS A 158 0.54 21.76 -12.72
CA CYS A 158 0.35 22.03 -14.15
C CYS A 158 -0.37 23.37 -14.41
N MET A 159 -1.44 23.66 -13.66
CA MET A 159 -2.11 24.97 -13.73
C MET A 159 -1.21 26.12 -13.30
N ALA A 160 -0.28 25.86 -12.39
CA ALA A 160 0.72 26.84 -11.96
C ALA A 160 1.92 26.94 -12.91
N GLY A 161 1.90 26.23 -14.05
CA GLY A 161 2.91 26.27 -15.11
C GLY A 161 4.09 25.31 -14.91
N LEU A 162 4.00 24.37 -13.97
CA LEU A 162 5.05 23.38 -13.71
C LEU A 162 4.53 21.95 -13.93
N ASP A 163 4.92 21.32 -15.04
CA ASP A 163 4.76 19.87 -15.19
C ASP A 163 5.95 19.14 -14.57
N ALA A 164 5.82 18.80 -13.29
CA ALA A 164 6.89 18.13 -12.55
C ALA A 164 7.22 16.72 -13.07
N VAL A 165 6.27 16.04 -13.74
CA VAL A 165 6.52 14.73 -14.35
C VAL A 165 7.39 14.88 -15.59
N GLU A 166 7.09 15.88 -16.44
CA GLU A 166 7.93 16.19 -17.60
C GLU A 166 9.34 16.63 -17.20
N GLN A 167 9.47 17.37 -16.09
CA GLN A 167 10.78 17.71 -15.52
C GLN A 167 11.52 16.52 -14.88
N GLY A 168 10.86 15.37 -14.72
CA GLY A 168 11.44 14.18 -14.10
C GLY A 168 11.61 14.28 -12.58
N TYR A 169 10.85 15.14 -11.91
CA TYR A 169 10.89 15.27 -10.46
C TYR A 169 10.20 14.08 -9.78
N GLU A 170 10.85 13.50 -8.77
CA GLU A 170 10.25 12.50 -7.90
C GLU A 170 9.32 13.19 -6.89
N MET A 171 8.14 12.63 -6.66
CA MET A 171 7.35 12.97 -5.48
C MET A 171 7.84 12.10 -4.32
N ASP A 172 8.82 12.57 -3.57
CA ASP A 172 9.50 11.77 -2.55
C ASP A 172 8.53 11.23 -1.49
N HIS A 173 7.70 12.12 -0.94
CA HIS A 173 6.75 11.73 0.10
C HIS A 173 5.46 12.53 0.09
N VAL A 174 4.44 11.93 0.70
CA VAL A 174 3.20 12.60 1.10
C VAL A 174 3.13 12.67 2.62
N CYS A 175 2.56 13.75 3.14
CA CYS A 175 2.37 13.94 4.57
C CYS A 175 0.91 13.68 4.98
N PHE A 176 0.72 12.80 5.96
CA PHE A 176 -0.57 12.50 6.57
C PHE A 176 -0.67 13.09 7.97
N ARG A 177 -1.49 14.11 8.15
CA ARG A 177 -1.76 14.75 9.44
C ARG A 177 -2.69 13.90 10.28
N CYS A 178 -2.35 13.78 11.55
CA CYS A 178 -3.24 13.20 12.57
C CYS A 178 -3.83 14.31 13.45
N SER A 179 -5.08 14.11 13.89
CA SER A 179 -5.76 15.00 14.83
C SER A 179 -5.49 14.65 16.29
N THR A 180 -5.23 13.37 16.59
CA THR A 180 -4.89 12.89 17.94
C THR A 180 -3.63 12.03 17.97
N THR A 181 -3.02 11.89 19.15
CA THR A 181 -1.84 11.04 19.36
C THR A 181 -2.19 9.56 19.14
N GLU A 182 -3.40 9.15 19.51
CA GLU A 182 -3.88 7.78 19.32
C GLU A 182 -4.01 7.45 17.83
N GLN A 183 -4.50 8.42 17.03
CA GLN A 183 -4.54 8.27 15.58
C GLN A 183 -3.13 8.18 14.99
N TYR A 184 -2.19 9.01 15.45
CA TYR A 184 -0.79 8.94 15.04
C TYR A 184 -0.21 7.53 15.23
N LEU A 185 -0.37 6.96 16.44
CA LEU A 185 0.09 5.61 16.75
C LEU A 185 -0.63 4.54 15.92
N ALA A 186 -1.94 4.70 15.70
CA ALA A 186 -2.72 3.77 14.86
C ALA A 186 -2.28 3.78 13.40
N ILE A 187 -2.00 4.95 12.83
CA ILE A 187 -1.48 5.10 11.45
C ILE A 187 -0.11 4.45 11.33
N LEU A 188 0.81 4.70 12.27
CA LEU A 188 2.12 4.05 12.25
C LEU A 188 2.03 2.53 12.35
N LYS A 189 1.14 2.01 13.21
CA LYS A 189 0.87 0.57 13.32
C LYS A 189 0.22 -0.01 12.06
N ALA A 190 -0.54 0.78 11.31
CA ALA A 190 -1.16 0.33 10.06
C ALA A 190 -0.14 0.35 8.89
N LEU A 191 0.74 1.36 8.85
CA LEU A 191 1.81 1.46 7.86
C LEU A 191 2.93 0.43 8.11
N THR A 192 3.26 0.14 9.38
CA THR A 192 4.37 -0.74 9.73
C THR A 192 3.88 -2.01 10.45
N PRO A 193 4.39 -3.21 10.11
CA PRO A 193 5.51 -3.50 9.21
C PRO A 193 5.09 -3.83 7.76
N ASN A 194 3.79 -3.90 7.46
CA ASN A 194 3.32 -4.54 6.24
C ASN A 194 3.42 -3.67 4.97
N LEU A 195 3.24 -2.35 5.11
CA LEU A 195 3.30 -1.40 3.98
C LEU A 195 4.69 -0.76 3.86
N GLY A 196 5.39 -0.60 4.99
CA GLY A 196 6.70 0.01 5.01
C GLY A 196 7.48 -0.24 6.30
N LYS A 197 8.64 0.41 6.36
CA LYS A 197 9.58 0.42 7.47
C LYS A 197 9.71 1.85 8.00
N LEU A 198 9.61 2.00 9.32
CA LEU A 198 9.95 3.25 9.99
C LEU A 198 11.44 3.55 9.78
N LEU A 199 11.76 4.67 9.13
CA LEU A 199 13.14 5.14 8.96
C LEU A 199 13.61 5.91 10.19
N VAL A 200 12.77 6.83 10.65
CA VAL A 200 13.04 7.66 11.83
C VAL A 200 11.73 8.06 12.50
N GLU A 201 11.79 8.22 13.81
CA GLU A 201 10.79 8.95 14.60
C GLU A 201 11.57 9.96 15.47
N SER A 202 11.43 11.24 15.16
CA SER A 202 12.26 12.30 15.75
C SER A 202 11.44 13.46 16.29
N MET A 203 12.01 14.18 17.26
CA MET A 203 11.40 15.39 17.81
C MET A 203 11.67 16.58 16.90
N ILE A 204 10.63 17.06 16.22
CA ILE A 204 10.70 18.22 15.32
C ILE A 204 9.64 19.24 15.73
N GLY A 205 10.09 20.45 16.10
CA GLY A 205 9.19 21.52 16.51
C GLY A 205 8.31 21.16 17.72
N GLY A 206 8.88 20.40 18.66
CA GLY A 206 8.24 20.03 19.93
C GLY A 206 7.32 18.81 19.89
N ARG A 207 7.31 18.03 18.80
CA ARG A 207 6.50 16.81 18.68
C ARG A 207 7.22 15.70 17.87
N PRO A 208 6.84 14.42 18.05
CA PRO A 208 7.27 13.34 17.17
C PRO A 208 6.82 13.57 15.73
N ILE A 209 7.72 13.35 14.79
CA ILE A 209 7.41 13.18 13.38
C ILE A 209 8.08 11.88 12.93
N ALA A 210 7.28 11.00 12.33
CA ALA A 210 7.73 9.73 11.83
C ALA A 210 7.81 9.78 10.31
N THR A 211 8.85 9.17 9.74
CA THR A 211 8.95 8.91 8.30
C THR A 211 8.98 7.42 8.05
N VAL A 212 8.05 6.94 7.23
CA VAL A 212 7.94 5.52 6.86
C VAL A 212 8.32 5.37 5.38
N ARG A 213 9.35 4.55 5.10
CA ARG A 213 9.69 4.13 3.73
C ARG A 213 8.78 2.98 3.33
N LEU A 214 8.06 3.13 2.23
CA LEU A 214 7.22 2.06 1.71
C LEU A 214 8.09 0.94 1.14
N HIS A 215 7.70 -0.33 1.36
CA HIS A 215 8.40 -1.48 0.77
C HIS A 215 8.29 -1.50 -0.75
N LYS A 216 7.16 -1.00 -1.26
CA LYS A 216 6.89 -0.74 -2.67
C LYS A 216 6.41 0.69 -2.80
N PRO A 217 7.06 1.54 -3.63
CA PRO A 217 6.56 2.88 -3.88
C PRO A 217 5.12 2.87 -4.38
N PHE A 218 4.34 3.87 -3.99
CA PHE A 218 3.01 4.09 -4.52
C PHE A 218 3.13 4.81 -5.87
N LEU A 219 2.63 4.17 -6.94
CA LEU A 219 2.76 4.68 -8.30
C LEU A 219 1.44 5.33 -8.76
N ARG A 220 1.46 6.60 -9.14
CA ARG A 220 0.29 7.32 -9.65
C ARG A 220 0.70 8.47 -10.57
N GLY A 221 0.09 8.55 -11.76
CA GLY A 221 0.23 9.73 -12.63
C GLY A 221 1.67 10.05 -13.05
N GLY A 222 2.54 9.05 -13.20
CA GLY A 222 3.97 9.26 -13.49
C GLY A 222 4.86 9.46 -12.26
N TYR A 223 4.27 9.71 -11.09
CA TYR A 223 5.00 9.80 -9.83
C TYR A 223 5.24 8.43 -9.19
N SER A 224 6.35 8.36 -8.46
CA SER A 224 6.70 7.28 -7.55
C SER A 224 6.84 7.85 -6.14
N VAL A 225 5.83 7.62 -5.29
CA VAL A 225 5.85 8.07 -3.89
C VAL A 225 6.53 7.03 -3.02
N SER A 226 7.67 7.40 -2.48
CA SER A 226 8.60 6.50 -1.80
C SER A 226 8.36 6.42 -0.29
N CYS A 227 7.94 7.54 0.30
CA CYS A 227 7.84 7.72 1.75
C CYS A 227 6.48 8.30 2.15
N VAL A 228 6.10 8.07 3.42
CA VAL A 228 4.98 8.74 4.08
C VAL A 228 5.52 9.42 5.32
N GLU A 229 5.34 10.74 5.40
CA GLU A 229 5.58 11.50 6.63
C GLU A 229 4.29 11.51 7.46
N VAL A 230 4.41 11.17 8.73
CA VAL A 230 3.30 11.21 9.69
C VAL A 230 3.75 12.06 10.86
N PRO A 231 3.29 13.32 10.98
CA PRO A 231 3.56 14.13 12.15
C PRO A 231 2.51 13.93 13.26
N CYS A 232 2.96 13.70 14.50
CA CYS A 232 2.09 13.73 15.68
C CYS A 232 1.44 15.11 15.82
N PRO A 233 0.15 15.23 16.21
CA PRO A 233 -0.50 16.54 16.33
C PRO A 233 0.25 17.49 17.27
N LYS A 234 0.23 18.79 16.96
CA LYS A 234 0.78 19.82 17.85
C LYS A 234 -0.21 20.07 18.99
N PRO A 235 0.22 20.04 20.26
CA PRO A 235 -0.63 20.44 21.38
C PRO A 235 -1.24 21.84 21.15
N GLY A 236 -2.55 21.98 21.36
CA GLY A 236 -3.26 23.25 21.21
C GLY A 236 -3.41 23.78 19.78
N ARG A 237 -3.03 22.99 18.75
CA ARG A 237 -3.24 23.33 17.34
C ARG A 237 -3.89 22.14 16.62
N PRO A 238 -5.22 21.97 16.73
CA PRO A 238 -5.91 20.89 16.05
C PRO A 238 -5.80 21.08 14.53
N TYR A 239 -5.52 19.98 13.84
CA TYR A 239 -5.58 19.88 12.39
C TYR A 239 -6.66 18.87 12.04
N ALA A 240 -7.35 19.08 10.91
CA ALA A 240 -8.16 18.03 10.33
C ALA A 240 -7.23 16.85 9.94
N PRO A 241 -7.62 15.60 10.22
CA PRO A 241 -6.82 14.46 9.82
C PRO A 241 -6.89 14.25 8.30
N GLY A 242 -5.80 13.85 7.68
CA GLY A 242 -5.74 13.58 6.24
C GLY A 242 -4.43 13.98 5.59
N LEU A 243 -4.37 13.80 4.28
CA LEU A 243 -3.26 14.22 3.45
C LEU A 243 -3.23 15.75 3.37
N GLU A 244 -2.09 16.35 3.68
CA GLU A 244 -1.95 17.81 3.79
C GLU A 244 -0.95 18.39 2.80
N HIS A 245 0.14 17.69 2.53
CA HIS A 245 1.12 18.14 1.56
C HIS A 245 1.86 16.98 0.89
N ALA A 246 2.48 17.29 -0.25
CA ALA A 246 3.44 16.43 -0.94
C ALA A 246 4.75 17.19 -1.09
N GLU A 247 5.86 16.46 -1.14
CA GLU A 247 7.18 17.05 -1.39
C GLU A 247 7.83 16.44 -2.63
N LEU A 248 8.48 17.29 -3.43
CA LEU A 248 9.17 16.89 -4.65
C LEU A 248 10.67 17.15 -4.58
N VAL A 249 11.43 16.20 -5.12
CA VAL A 249 12.87 16.29 -5.27
C VAL A 249 13.19 16.99 -6.58
N ILE A 250 13.88 18.11 -6.48
CA ILE A 250 14.31 18.91 -7.65
C ILE A 250 15.82 18.78 -7.93
N GLY A 251 16.56 18.16 -7.01
CA GLY A 251 17.99 17.94 -7.15
C GLY A 251 18.34 16.54 -7.60
N THR A 252 19.63 16.27 -7.61
CA THR A 252 20.27 15.00 -7.97
C THR A 252 21.18 14.57 -6.82
N ALA A 253 21.58 13.30 -6.77
CA ALA A 253 22.50 12.81 -5.74
C ALA A 253 23.81 13.63 -5.60
N ALA A 254 24.24 14.34 -6.66
CA ALA A 254 25.44 15.18 -6.62
C ALA A 254 25.25 16.48 -5.81
N ASP A 255 24.03 16.96 -5.63
CA ASP A 255 23.73 18.17 -4.87
C ASP A 255 23.90 17.97 -3.35
N GLY A 256 23.77 16.73 -2.88
CA GLY A 256 23.86 16.36 -1.46
C GLY A 256 22.75 16.99 -0.59
N CYS A 257 22.78 16.71 0.72
CA CYS A 257 21.74 17.10 1.67
C CYS A 257 21.91 18.51 2.26
N VAL A 258 23.00 19.22 1.92
CA VAL A 258 23.43 20.47 2.56
C VAL A 258 23.32 21.65 1.60
N GLY A 259 22.84 22.79 2.10
CA GLY A 259 22.69 24.03 1.32
C GLY A 259 21.38 24.12 0.56
N SER A 260 21.26 25.12 -0.31
CA SER A 260 20.03 25.41 -1.06
C SER A 260 20.28 25.94 -2.48
N GLU A 261 21.48 25.75 -3.03
CA GLU A 261 21.87 26.29 -4.33
C GLU A 261 20.96 25.79 -5.47
N THR A 262 20.57 24.51 -5.43
CA THR A 262 19.69 23.92 -6.45
C THR A 262 18.25 24.38 -6.30
N LEU A 263 17.79 24.62 -5.07
CA LEU A 263 16.49 25.29 -4.83
C LEU A 263 16.47 26.73 -5.33
N GLN A 264 17.54 27.49 -5.07
CA GLN A 264 17.66 28.86 -5.55
C GLN A 264 17.65 28.92 -7.08
N ARG A 265 18.38 28.00 -7.74
CA ARG A 265 18.38 27.88 -9.21
C ARG A 265 17.00 27.50 -9.75
N PHE A 266 16.31 26.57 -9.10
CA PHE A 266 14.95 26.18 -9.46
C PHE A 266 13.99 27.37 -9.41
N MET A 267 13.97 28.13 -8.30
CA MET A 267 13.12 29.32 -8.19
C MET A 267 13.50 30.40 -9.22
N ALA A 268 14.79 30.63 -9.45
CA ALA A 268 15.27 31.58 -10.46
C ALA A 268 14.82 31.18 -11.88
N ASN A 269 14.84 29.88 -12.20
CA ASN A 269 14.34 29.36 -13.47
C ASN A 269 12.84 29.58 -13.60
N CYS A 270 12.05 29.28 -12.56
CA CYS A 270 10.61 29.54 -12.54
C CYS A 270 10.30 31.04 -12.80
N ARG A 271 11.05 31.95 -12.18
CA ARG A 271 10.91 33.40 -12.40
C ARG A 271 11.30 33.82 -13.82
N THR A 272 12.40 33.29 -14.33
CA THR A 272 12.88 33.57 -15.69
C THR A 272 11.88 33.12 -16.76
N GLN A 273 11.24 31.97 -16.53
CA GLN A 273 10.19 31.43 -17.40
C GLN A 273 8.81 32.06 -17.15
N GLN A 274 8.69 32.98 -16.18
CA GLN A 274 7.44 33.65 -15.80
C GLN A 274 6.33 32.64 -15.46
N LEU A 275 6.67 31.55 -14.78
CA LEU A 275 5.68 30.56 -14.38
C LEU A 275 4.73 31.16 -13.33
N PRO A 276 3.41 30.88 -13.39
CA PRO A 276 2.46 31.39 -12.40
C PRO A 276 2.80 31.09 -10.93
N LEU A 277 3.53 30.00 -10.62
CA LEU A 277 4.00 29.73 -9.24
C LEU A 277 5.19 30.58 -8.78
N ALA A 278 5.91 31.26 -9.68
CA ALA A 278 7.24 31.80 -9.39
C ALA A 278 7.26 32.90 -8.30
N ASP A 279 6.16 33.62 -8.16
CA ASP A 279 5.98 34.67 -7.15
C ASP A 279 5.27 34.19 -5.88
N ARG A 280 5.00 32.88 -5.78
CA ARG A 280 4.20 32.26 -4.70
C ARG A 280 5.02 31.41 -3.74
N PHE A 281 6.34 31.32 -3.93
CA PHE A 281 7.21 30.53 -3.05
C PHE A 281 7.28 31.13 -1.64
N ASP A 282 6.97 30.30 -0.63
CA ASP A 282 7.33 30.53 0.76
C ASP A 282 8.76 30.02 1.00
N GLU A 283 9.68 30.96 1.18
CA GLU A 283 11.11 30.71 1.31
C GLU A 283 11.60 30.67 2.77
N ARG A 284 10.70 30.62 3.77
CA ARG A 284 11.10 30.65 5.20
C ARG A 284 12.06 29.54 5.60
N SER A 285 12.05 28.41 4.89
CA SER A 285 12.91 27.25 5.15
C SER A 285 14.19 27.20 4.31
N ILE A 286 14.43 28.16 3.41
CA ILE A 286 15.56 28.09 2.46
C ILE A 286 16.94 28.22 3.13
N GLY A 287 16.97 28.84 4.32
CA GLY A 287 18.18 29.04 5.11
C GLY A 287 18.57 27.85 6.00
N LYS A 288 17.81 26.76 6.00
CA LYS A 288 18.20 25.54 6.73
C LYS A 288 19.49 24.98 6.12
N LEU A 289 20.43 24.60 6.98
CA LEU A 289 21.69 24.02 6.53
C LEU A 289 21.48 22.65 5.88
N VAL A 290 20.63 21.81 6.47
CA VAL A 290 20.29 20.47 5.99
C VAL A 290 18.81 20.46 5.61
N ASN A 291 18.48 19.81 4.50
CA ASN A 291 17.11 19.67 4.01
C ASN A 291 16.38 21.03 3.92
N ALA A 292 17.03 21.99 3.27
CA ALA A 292 16.36 23.22 2.87
C ALA A 292 15.15 22.89 1.98
N ASP A 293 14.09 23.66 2.15
CA ASP A 293 12.86 23.53 1.37
C ASP A 293 12.28 24.89 1.01
N VAL A 294 11.49 24.91 -0.05
CA VAL A 294 10.57 26.01 -0.39
C VAL A 294 9.20 25.41 -0.65
N SER A 295 8.13 26.16 -0.43
CA SER A 295 6.77 25.61 -0.58
C SER A 295 5.82 26.56 -1.28
N VAL A 296 4.76 26.01 -1.86
CA VAL A 296 3.64 26.74 -2.46
C VAL A 296 2.34 26.12 -1.95
N SER A 297 1.40 26.95 -1.50
CA SER A 297 0.08 26.50 -1.05
C SER A 297 -0.95 26.61 -2.18
N PHE A 298 -1.98 25.75 -2.15
CA PHE A 298 -3.08 25.69 -3.10
C PHE A 298 -4.42 25.51 -2.37
N ASP A 299 -5.48 26.14 -2.88
CA ASP A 299 -6.85 26.00 -2.39
C ASP A 299 -7.54 24.82 -3.12
N ASP A 300 -8.39 24.05 -2.42
CA ASP A 300 -9.00 22.81 -2.96
C ASP A 300 -9.99 23.04 -4.13
N ASP A 301 -10.63 24.20 -4.21
CA ASP A 301 -11.75 24.44 -5.15
C ASP A 301 -11.32 25.01 -6.53
N THR A 302 -10.07 25.45 -6.69
CA THR A 302 -9.66 26.21 -7.89
C THR A 302 -8.26 25.89 -8.39
N GLY A 303 -7.40 25.25 -7.57
CA GLY A 303 -5.97 25.12 -7.86
C GLY A 303 -5.24 26.47 -8.08
N MET A 304 -5.90 27.58 -7.74
CA MET A 304 -5.37 28.93 -7.69
C MET A 304 -5.61 29.46 -6.28
N THR A 305 -4.60 30.02 -5.64
CA THR A 305 -4.77 30.67 -4.33
C THR A 305 -5.58 31.94 -4.47
N SER A 306 -6.61 32.11 -3.65
CA SER A 306 -7.07 33.45 -3.30
C SER A 306 -5.93 34.20 -2.60
N GLU A 307 -5.78 35.51 -2.84
CA GLU A 307 -4.74 36.36 -2.23
C GLU A 307 -4.81 36.38 -0.67
N GLU A 308 -5.79 35.71 -0.07
CA GLU A 308 -6.04 35.62 1.38
C GLU A 308 -5.74 34.23 2.00
N ALA A 309 -4.90 33.39 1.39
CA ALA A 309 -4.52 32.05 1.89
C ALA A 309 -3.77 32.00 3.25
N GLY A 310 -3.87 33.05 4.07
CA GLY A 310 -3.40 33.14 5.45
C GLY A 310 -4.48 32.95 6.52
N LYS A 311 -5.77 32.79 6.18
CA LYS A 311 -6.82 32.54 7.18
C LYS A 311 -6.99 31.04 7.43
N LYS A 312 -6.50 30.58 8.60
CA LYS A 312 -6.82 29.26 9.18
C LYS A 312 -8.31 28.94 9.05
N GLY A 313 -8.66 27.97 8.20
CA GLY A 313 -10.03 27.46 8.12
C GLY A 313 -10.51 26.94 6.77
N GLN A 314 -9.75 27.08 5.68
CA GLN A 314 -10.14 26.56 4.35
C GLN A 314 -9.33 25.32 3.93
N SER A 315 -9.99 24.43 3.20
CA SER A 315 -9.51 23.17 2.68
C SER A 315 -8.53 23.42 1.53
N GLY A 316 -7.26 23.13 1.76
CA GLY A 316 -6.19 23.33 0.80
C GLY A 316 -4.98 22.46 1.17
N PHE A 317 -4.01 22.39 0.28
CA PHE A 317 -2.80 21.60 0.45
C PHE A 317 -1.55 22.41 0.07
N SER A 318 -0.39 21.96 0.52
CA SER A 318 0.88 22.54 0.08
C SER A 318 1.72 21.55 -0.72
N VAL A 319 2.58 22.10 -1.56
CA VAL A 319 3.62 21.36 -2.26
C VAL A 319 4.96 21.95 -1.85
N LYS A 320 5.87 21.12 -1.35
CA LYS A 320 7.23 21.54 -1.04
C LYS A 320 8.22 20.99 -2.05
N PHE A 321 9.34 21.68 -2.17
CA PHE A 321 10.45 21.33 -3.04
C PHE A 321 11.71 21.30 -2.20
N HIS A 322 12.47 20.22 -2.33
CA HIS A 322 13.71 20.00 -1.60
C HIS A 322 14.74 19.33 -2.54
N GLN A 323 16.02 19.38 -2.16
CA GLN A 323 17.11 18.97 -3.06
C GLN A 323 17.31 17.45 -3.10
N GLN A 324 17.03 16.75 -2.01
CA GLN A 324 17.27 15.32 -1.86
C GLN A 324 16.03 14.61 -1.35
N PRO A 325 15.82 13.33 -1.71
CA PRO A 325 14.80 12.51 -1.11
C PRO A 325 14.98 12.41 0.41
N LEU A 326 13.87 12.38 1.15
CA LEU A 326 13.87 12.40 2.61
C LEU A 326 14.60 11.19 3.20
N TYR A 327 14.59 10.04 2.52
CA TYR A 327 15.33 8.86 3.00
C TYR A 327 16.85 9.08 2.99
N GLU A 328 17.41 9.79 1.99
CA GLU A 328 18.84 10.13 1.98
C GLU A 328 19.17 11.19 3.02
N VAL A 329 18.28 12.18 3.19
CA VAL A 329 18.40 13.18 4.26
C VAL A 329 18.44 12.52 5.62
N ILE A 330 17.54 11.58 5.90
CA ILE A 330 17.48 10.85 7.18
C ILE A 330 18.76 10.05 7.39
N GLU A 331 19.25 9.34 6.37
CA GLU A 331 20.53 8.61 6.46
C GLU A 331 21.69 9.54 6.81
N TYR A 332 21.75 10.71 6.17
CA TYR A 332 22.72 11.75 6.46
C TYR A 332 22.57 12.28 7.90
N GLU A 333 21.37 12.64 8.33
CA GLU A 333 21.11 13.16 9.68
C GLU A 333 21.47 12.14 10.77
N ILE A 334 21.20 10.86 10.56
CA ILE A 334 21.60 9.77 11.47
C ILE A 334 23.13 9.69 11.55
N ALA A 335 23.81 9.70 10.39
CA ALA A 335 25.27 9.62 10.33
C ALA A 335 25.94 10.82 11.02
N GLN A 336 25.33 12.01 10.91
CA GLN A 336 25.79 13.24 11.55
C GLN A 336 25.27 13.44 12.99
N GLN A 337 24.51 12.48 13.53
CA GLN A 337 23.89 12.56 14.87
C GLN A 337 23.00 13.81 15.07
N LEU A 338 22.33 14.26 14.01
CA LEU A 338 21.43 15.40 14.02
C LEU A 338 20.00 15.04 14.44
N VAL A 339 19.67 13.74 14.43
CA VAL A 339 18.36 13.24 14.83
C VAL A 339 18.15 13.41 16.34
N VAL A 340 17.12 14.16 16.72
CA VAL A 340 16.67 14.26 18.12
C VAL A 340 15.67 13.15 18.41
N PRO A 341 15.98 12.17 19.27
CA PRO A 341 15.08 11.04 19.52
C PRO A 341 13.83 11.48 20.30
N VAL A 342 12.74 10.73 20.13
CA VAL A 342 11.55 10.88 20.98
C VAL A 342 11.88 10.46 22.42
N PRO A 343 11.61 11.29 23.43
CA PRO A 343 11.89 10.95 24.83
C PRO A 343 11.13 9.68 25.26
N PRO A 344 11.75 8.81 26.08
CA PRO A 344 11.03 7.70 26.71
C PRO A 344 9.80 8.21 27.48
N GLY A 345 8.67 7.51 27.32
CA GLY A 345 7.40 7.87 27.94
C GLY A 345 6.71 9.11 27.36
N TYR A 346 7.15 9.64 26.22
CA TYR A 346 6.49 10.78 25.56
C TYR A 346 4.99 10.53 25.33
N PHE A 347 4.62 9.30 24.98
CA PHE A 347 3.24 8.91 24.65
C PHE A 347 2.39 8.57 25.88
N ASP A 348 3.00 8.29 27.04
CA ASP A 348 2.30 7.83 28.25
C ASP A 348 1.26 8.86 28.73
N LYS A 349 1.55 10.15 28.55
CA LYS A 349 0.66 11.26 28.92
C LYS A 349 -0.61 11.38 28.06
N PHE A 350 -0.71 10.63 26.97
CA PHE A 350 -1.85 10.66 26.04
C PHE A 350 -2.66 9.35 26.05
N LEU A 351 -2.08 8.26 26.53
CA LEU A 351 -2.70 6.93 26.57
C LEU A 351 -3.39 6.63 27.92
N GLY A 352 -3.63 7.67 28.72
CA GLY A 352 -4.21 7.60 30.08
C GLY A 352 -5.71 7.76 30.14
#